data_AF-A0AAU1HL25-F1
#
_entry.id   AF-A0AAU1HL25-F1
#
_cell.length_a   1.000
_cell.length_b   1.000
_cell.length_c   1.000
_cell.angle_alpha   90.00
_cell.angle_beta   90.00
_cell.angle_gamma   90.00
#
_symmetry.space_group_name_H-M   'P 1'
#
loop_
_entity.id
_entity.type
_entity.pdbx_description
1 polymer ?
#
loop_
_entity_poly.entity_id
_entity_poly.type
_entity_poly.pdbx_seq_one_letter_code
_entity_poly.pdbx_strand_id
1 'polypeptide(L)'
;MAERMRVREIDDDEGRRLLRIIRRGTGSVVTWRRAQMVLLSAQGMPVAKIAEVSFTSDDRVRDVIHNFNADGFNSLYQKYSGGRPKTFTLPERREIKKIAKSKPTEHDLPFSTWSLSKLADFLVAEGVVDDISHEGLRILLREEGVSFQRLKTWKTSRDPDYAAKKARVEHLYAIADGEVIPEEDEPEVIFCMDEFGSLNLMPRPGGSGPRAAASTRIPIANRAGGGERHNRYGGVRHLFAAPDLSKDKLYGHINRSSLAPSSWSSAATCAASTRPTSGSRSWPTTSPRT
;
A
#
# COMPACT_ATOMS: atom_id res chain seq x y z
N MET A 1 -19.76 65.67 10.14
CA MET A 1 -19.83 64.76 8.98
C MET A 1 -18.95 63.56 9.30
N ALA A 2 -19.46 62.33 9.20
CA ALA A 2 -18.66 61.15 9.48
C ALA A 2 -17.49 61.05 8.49
N GLU A 3 -16.29 60.81 9.01
CA GLU A 3 -15.07 60.68 8.23
C GLU A 3 -15.21 59.53 7.23
N ARG A 4 -14.90 59.80 5.96
CA ARG A 4 -15.03 58.80 4.90
C ARG A 4 -13.94 57.76 5.10
N MET A 5 -14.35 56.50 5.29
CA MET A 5 -13.44 55.38 5.46
C MET A 5 -12.50 55.24 4.25
N ARG A 6 -11.19 55.33 4.50
CA ARG A 6 -10.13 55.26 3.50
C ARG A 6 -8.97 54.37 3.97
N VAL A 7 -8.21 53.89 3.01
CA VAL A 7 -6.94 53.23 3.30
C VAL A 7 -5.95 54.25 3.87
N ARG A 8 -5.12 53.82 4.83
CA ARG A 8 -4.03 54.62 5.40
C ARG A 8 -3.08 55.08 4.29
N GLU A 9 -2.27 56.09 4.56
CA GLU A 9 -1.21 56.47 3.62
C GLU A 9 -0.35 55.24 3.29
N ILE A 10 -0.20 55.01 1.99
CA ILE A 10 0.62 53.94 1.43
C ILE A 10 1.89 54.57 0.88
N ASP A 11 3.03 53.98 1.23
CA ASP A 11 4.32 54.39 0.69
C ASP A 11 4.48 53.95 -0.78
N ASP A 12 5.43 54.55 -1.49
CA ASP A 12 5.73 54.26 -2.89
C ASP A 12 6.03 52.78 -3.12
N ASP A 13 6.72 52.14 -2.18
CA ASP A 13 7.03 50.71 -2.26
C ASP A 13 5.80 49.82 -2.06
N GLU A 14 4.88 50.21 -1.18
CA GLU A 14 3.59 49.54 -1.01
C GLU A 14 2.73 49.70 -2.27
N GLY A 15 2.68 50.90 -2.84
CA GLY A 15 1.98 51.20 -4.09
C GLY A 15 2.53 50.37 -5.27
N ARG A 16 3.86 50.32 -5.44
CA ARG A 16 4.53 49.48 -6.46
C ARG A 16 4.21 47.99 -6.26
N ARG A 17 4.13 47.52 -5.02
CA ARG A 17 3.81 46.12 -4.71
C ARG A 17 2.35 45.79 -5.05
N LEU A 18 1.39 46.67 -4.72
CA LEU A 18 -0.02 46.51 -5.12
C LEU A 18 -0.18 46.47 -6.64
N LEU A 19 0.48 47.41 -7.35
CA LEU A 19 0.48 47.44 -8.81
C LEU A 19 1.07 46.18 -9.43
N ARG A 20 2.13 45.63 -8.82
CA ARG A 20 2.74 44.37 -9.29
C ARG A 20 1.78 43.18 -9.15
N ILE A 21 1.06 43.09 -8.02
CA ILE A 21 0.03 42.06 -7.80
C ILE A 21 -1.07 42.17 -8.87
N ILE A 22 -1.54 43.38 -9.14
CA ILE A 22 -2.64 43.62 -10.08
C ILE A 22 -2.20 43.34 -11.52
N ARG A 23 -1.02 43.82 -11.94
CA ARG A 23 -0.51 43.70 -13.32
C ARG A 23 -0.12 42.28 -13.69
N ARG A 24 0.48 41.52 -12.77
CA ARG A 24 0.95 40.16 -13.09
C ARG A 24 -0.18 39.15 -13.13
N GLY A 25 -1.30 39.40 -12.45
CA GLY A 25 -2.48 38.52 -12.44
C GLY A 25 -2.22 37.08 -11.97
N THR A 26 -1.05 36.80 -11.39
CA THR A 26 -0.59 35.47 -11.00
C THR A 26 -0.78 35.30 -9.50
N GLY A 27 -1.41 34.19 -9.09
CA GLY A 27 -1.68 33.87 -7.69
C GLY A 27 -3.19 33.76 -7.38
N SER A 28 -3.56 33.90 -6.11
CA SER A 28 -4.96 33.81 -5.67
C SER A 28 -5.78 35.00 -6.17
N VAL A 29 -6.92 34.71 -6.81
CA VAL A 29 -7.91 35.72 -7.24
C VAL A 29 -8.38 36.57 -6.05
N VAL A 30 -8.43 35.99 -4.86
CA VAL A 30 -8.81 36.71 -3.63
C VAL A 30 -7.80 37.81 -3.30
N THR A 31 -6.50 37.50 -3.37
CA THR A 31 -5.43 38.48 -3.14
C THR A 31 -5.47 39.59 -4.17
N TRP A 32 -5.69 39.24 -5.44
CA TRP A 32 -5.80 40.21 -6.53
C TRP A 32 -6.97 41.18 -6.33
N ARG A 33 -8.18 40.66 -6.03
CA ARG A 33 -9.37 41.50 -5.77
C ARG A 33 -9.17 42.42 -4.57
N ARG A 34 -8.61 41.91 -3.47
CA ARG A 34 -8.34 42.72 -2.27
C ARG A 34 -7.31 43.82 -2.55
N ALA A 35 -6.25 43.51 -3.30
CA ALA A 35 -5.24 44.50 -3.71
C ALA A 35 -5.84 45.58 -4.62
N GLN A 36 -6.74 45.21 -5.53
CA GLN A 36 -7.46 46.16 -6.39
C GLN A 36 -8.31 47.13 -5.56
N MET A 37 -9.06 46.64 -4.57
CA MET A 37 -9.88 47.48 -3.68
C MET A 37 -9.03 48.48 -2.88
N VAL A 38 -7.91 48.01 -2.32
CA VAL A 38 -6.95 48.86 -1.57
C VAL A 38 -6.37 49.96 -2.47
N LEU A 39 -5.94 49.60 -3.70
CA LEU A 39 -5.37 50.57 -4.62
C LEU A 39 -6.39 51.64 -5.05
N LEU A 40 -7.64 51.24 -5.36
CA LEU A 40 -8.70 52.18 -5.72
C LEU A 40 -9.05 53.11 -4.55
N SER A 41 -9.03 52.59 -3.31
CA SER A 41 -9.24 53.41 -2.12
C SER A 41 -8.12 54.43 -1.91
N ALA A 42 -6.86 54.03 -2.13
CA ALA A 42 -5.71 54.94 -2.07
C ALA A 42 -5.76 56.05 -3.13
N GLN A 43 -6.35 55.78 -4.29
CA GLN A 43 -6.62 56.79 -5.33
C GLN A 43 -7.78 57.75 -4.97
N GLY A 44 -8.38 57.61 -3.80
CA GLY A 44 -9.43 58.49 -3.29
C GLY A 44 -10.84 58.12 -3.76
N MET A 45 -11.02 56.97 -4.42
CA MET A 45 -12.33 56.50 -4.87
C MET A 45 -13.24 56.16 -3.67
N PRO A 46 -14.52 56.59 -3.67
CA PRO A 46 -15.44 56.26 -2.59
C PRO A 46 -15.80 54.77 -2.59
N VAL A 47 -16.03 54.20 -1.40
CA VAL A 47 -16.33 52.77 -1.17
C VAL A 47 -17.43 52.25 -2.11
N ALA A 48 -18.54 52.98 -2.26
CA ALA A 48 -19.65 52.59 -3.14
C ALA A 48 -19.19 52.41 -4.61
N LYS A 49 -18.32 53.30 -5.10
CA LYS A 49 -17.80 53.19 -6.47
C LYS A 49 -16.79 52.05 -6.60
N ILE A 50 -16.00 51.79 -5.56
CA ILE A 50 -15.09 50.64 -5.53
C ILE A 50 -15.89 49.34 -5.59
N ALA A 51 -16.99 49.23 -4.86
CA ALA A 51 -17.87 48.06 -4.85
C ALA A 51 -18.47 47.78 -6.24
N GLU A 52 -18.92 48.81 -6.95
CA GLU A 52 -19.36 48.72 -8.35
C GLU A 52 -18.25 48.19 -9.28
N VAL A 53 -17.05 48.78 -9.21
CA VAL A 53 -15.92 48.43 -10.10
C VAL A 53 -15.37 47.02 -9.80
N SER A 54 -15.38 46.62 -8.53
CA SER A 54 -14.87 45.32 -8.08
C SER A 54 -15.94 44.22 -8.01
N PHE A 55 -17.18 44.54 -8.40
CA PHE A 55 -18.33 43.63 -8.39
C PHE A 55 -18.52 42.92 -7.02
N THR A 56 -18.54 43.68 -5.94
CA THR A 56 -18.72 43.17 -4.56
C THR A 56 -19.66 44.07 -3.75
N SER A 57 -19.86 43.78 -2.45
CA SER A 57 -20.65 44.63 -1.55
C SER A 57 -19.80 45.73 -0.90
N ASP A 58 -20.42 46.86 -0.58
CA ASP A 58 -19.77 47.95 0.14
C ASP A 58 -19.14 47.50 1.46
N ASP A 59 -19.84 46.65 2.22
CA ASP A 59 -19.34 46.12 3.49
C ASP A 59 -18.06 45.31 3.30
N ARG A 60 -17.97 44.55 2.20
CA ARG A 60 -16.76 43.80 1.90
C ARG A 60 -15.58 44.71 1.60
N VAL A 61 -15.82 45.81 0.89
CA VAL A 61 -14.77 46.83 0.62
C VAL A 61 -14.34 47.49 1.94
N ARG A 62 -15.29 47.84 2.82
CA ARG A 62 -14.98 48.36 4.17
C ARG A 62 -14.12 47.36 4.94
N ASP A 63 -14.50 46.10 5.03
CA ASP A 63 -13.72 45.07 5.71
C ASP A 63 -12.29 44.98 5.18
N VAL A 64 -12.11 45.01 3.86
CA VAL A 64 -10.77 44.90 3.25
C VAL A 64 -9.92 46.12 3.59
N ILE A 65 -10.48 47.33 3.56
CA ILE A 65 -9.78 48.56 3.95
C ILE A 65 -9.44 48.53 5.45
N HIS A 66 -10.37 48.15 6.32
CA HIS A 66 -10.12 48.01 7.76
C HIS A 66 -9.00 47.01 8.04
N ASN A 67 -9.07 45.82 7.45
CA ASN A 67 -8.08 44.77 7.62
C ASN A 67 -6.71 45.19 7.07
N PHE A 68 -6.66 45.94 5.97
CA PHE A 68 -5.39 46.45 5.43
C PHE A 68 -4.79 47.54 6.32
N ASN A 69 -5.61 48.43 6.89
CA ASN A 69 -5.14 49.44 7.82
C ASN A 69 -4.57 48.81 9.12
N ALA A 70 -5.13 47.69 9.56
CA ALA A 70 -4.67 46.96 10.75
C ALA A 70 -3.46 46.03 10.48
N ASP A 71 -3.56 45.16 9.48
CA ASP A 71 -2.62 44.05 9.25
C ASP A 71 -1.70 44.26 8.01
N GLY A 72 -1.89 45.35 7.26
CA GLY A 72 -1.14 45.64 6.03
C GLY A 72 -1.32 44.55 4.95
N PHE A 73 -0.24 44.20 4.25
CA PHE A 73 -0.27 43.18 3.19
C PHE A 73 -0.72 41.79 3.67
N ASN A 74 -0.56 41.46 4.95
CA ASN A 74 -1.01 40.17 5.48
C ASN A 74 -2.52 39.98 5.36
N SER A 75 -3.29 41.07 5.38
CA SER A 75 -4.74 41.06 5.17
C SER A 75 -5.15 40.68 3.74
N LEU A 76 -4.28 40.91 2.75
CA LEU A 76 -4.58 40.63 1.35
C LEU A 76 -4.55 39.14 1.06
N TYR A 77 -3.75 38.38 1.81
CA TYR A 77 -3.61 36.94 1.61
C TYR A 77 -4.78 36.18 2.23
N GLN A 78 -5.23 35.14 1.52
CA GLN A 78 -6.25 34.25 2.03
C GLN A 78 -5.66 33.42 3.18
N LYS A 79 -6.18 33.63 4.39
CA LYS A 79 -5.90 32.77 5.54
C LYS A 79 -6.74 31.50 5.38
N TYR A 80 -6.15 30.43 4.88
CA TYR A 80 -6.76 29.11 4.95
C TYR A 80 -6.71 28.66 6.40
N SER A 81 -7.81 28.82 7.13
CA SER A 81 -8.01 28.02 8.32
C SER A 81 -8.02 26.57 7.86
N GLY A 82 -7.14 25.74 8.42
CA GLY A 82 -7.09 24.31 8.08
C GLY A 82 -8.48 23.67 8.15
N GLY A 83 -8.63 22.52 7.48
CA GLY A 83 -9.86 21.75 7.54
C GLY A 83 -10.22 21.34 8.98
N ARG A 84 -11.34 20.61 9.11
CA ARG A 84 -11.79 20.05 10.40
C ARG A 84 -10.60 19.44 11.16
N PRO A 85 -10.39 19.78 12.44
CA PRO A 85 -9.35 19.15 13.25
C PRO A 85 -9.43 17.63 13.15
N LYS A 86 -8.28 16.96 13.10
CA LYS A 86 -8.22 15.51 13.03
C LYS A 86 -8.86 14.92 14.28
N THR A 87 -9.77 13.96 14.10
CA THR A 87 -10.51 13.34 15.21
C THR A 87 -9.62 12.45 16.09
N PHE A 88 -8.64 11.75 15.48
CA PHE A 88 -7.79 10.80 16.20
C PHE A 88 -6.43 11.39 16.54
N THR A 89 -6.03 11.23 17.80
CA THR A 89 -4.74 11.68 18.30
C THR A 89 -3.59 10.78 17.80
N LEU A 90 -2.35 11.27 17.90
CA LEU A 90 -1.18 10.48 17.49
C LEU A 90 -0.99 9.18 18.29
N PRO A 91 -1.21 9.16 19.63
CA PRO A 91 -1.17 7.92 20.41
C PRO A 91 -2.20 6.89 19.92
N GLU A 92 -3.46 7.28 19.73
CA GLU A 92 -4.53 6.40 19.24
C GLU A 92 -4.17 5.80 17.88
N ARG A 93 -3.66 6.61 16.94
CA ARG A 93 -3.24 6.13 15.61
C ARG A 93 -2.15 5.05 15.70
N ARG A 94 -1.20 5.19 16.63
CA ARG A 94 -0.12 4.21 16.84
C ARG A 94 -0.68 2.91 17.41
N GLU A 95 -1.62 3.00 18.33
CA GLU A 95 -2.25 1.84 18.95
C GLU A 95 -3.15 1.08 17.96
N ILE A 96 -3.98 1.79 17.20
CA ILE A 96 -4.76 1.24 16.10
C ILE A 96 -3.86 0.50 15.11
N LYS A 97 -2.72 1.10 14.74
CA LYS A 97 -1.73 0.48 13.84
C LYS A 97 -1.10 -0.78 14.44
N LYS A 98 -0.77 -0.76 15.73
CA LYS A 98 -0.21 -1.91 16.45
C LYS A 98 -1.19 -3.08 16.43
N ILE A 99 -2.45 -2.83 16.79
CA ILE A 99 -3.51 -3.85 16.81
C ILE A 99 -3.78 -4.37 15.39
N ALA A 100 -3.88 -3.48 14.40
CA ALA A 100 -4.10 -3.87 13.01
C ALA A 100 -2.99 -4.78 12.43
N LYS A 101 -1.75 -4.65 12.91
CA LYS A 101 -0.61 -5.50 12.50
C LYS A 101 -0.55 -6.85 13.24
N SER A 102 -1.09 -6.92 14.45
CA SER A 102 -1.15 -8.16 15.24
C SER A 102 -2.19 -9.15 14.71
N LYS A 103 -2.09 -10.43 15.08
CA LYS A 103 -3.11 -11.42 14.69
C LYS A 103 -4.27 -11.39 15.67
N PRO A 104 -5.54 -11.55 15.23
CA PRO A 104 -6.66 -11.61 16.16
C PRO A 104 -6.55 -12.77 17.16
N THR A 105 -5.85 -13.87 16.80
CA THR A 105 -5.56 -14.98 17.71
C THR A 105 -4.63 -14.62 18.86
N GLU A 106 -3.83 -13.56 18.72
CA GLU A 106 -2.99 -13.04 19.82
C GLU A 106 -3.82 -12.25 20.84
N HIS A 107 -5.08 -11.94 20.52
CA HIS A 107 -6.07 -11.26 21.37
C HIS A 107 -7.21 -12.21 21.78
N ASP A 108 -6.96 -13.52 21.77
CA ASP A 108 -7.94 -14.57 22.13
C ASP A 108 -9.24 -14.56 21.30
N LEU A 109 -9.20 -14.02 20.08
CA LEU A 109 -10.36 -13.99 19.19
C LEU A 109 -10.45 -15.24 18.30
N PRO A 110 -11.66 -15.77 18.02
CA PRO A 110 -11.86 -17.04 17.32
C PRO A 110 -11.68 -16.94 15.79
N PHE A 111 -10.90 -15.99 15.28
CA PHE A 111 -10.68 -15.79 13.84
C PHE A 111 -9.22 -15.45 13.52
N SER A 112 -8.80 -15.78 12.30
CA SER A 112 -7.39 -15.68 11.88
C SER A 112 -7.01 -14.36 11.21
N THR A 113 -7.98 -13.57 10.75
CA THR A 113 -7.74 -12.31 10.02
C THR A 113 -8.69 -11.19 10.43
N TRP A 114 -8.16 -9.97 10.48
CA TRP A 114 -8.96 -8.77 10.69
C TRP A 114 -9.82 -8.45 9.47
N SER A 115 -11.12 -8.24 9.68
CA SER A 115 -11.93 -7.42 8.78
C SER A 115 -12.00 -6.00 9.35
N LEU A 116 -12.25 -4.99 8.50
CA LEU A 116 -12.35 -3.60 8.96
C LEU A 116 -13.43 -3.42 10.02
N SER A 117 -14.58 -4.08 9.89
CA SER A 117 -15.65 -4.03 10.88
C SER A 117 -15.24 -4.66 12.20
N LYS A 118 -14.69 -5.89 12.18
CA LYS A 118 -14.24 -6.57 13.40
C LYS A 118 -13.13 -5.81 14.11
N LEU A 119 -12.24 -5.16 13.36
CA LEU A 119 -11.19 -4.34 13.93
C LEU A 119 -11.76 -3.07 14.56
N ALA A 120 -12.73 -2.42 13.93
CA ALA A 120 -13.42 -1.26 14.53
C ALA A 120 -14.14 -1.65 15.82
N ASP A 121 -14.92 -2.74 15.80
CA ASP A 121 -15.65 -3.25 16.97
C ASP A 121 -14.69 -3.57 18.12
N PHE A 122 -13.55 -4.20 17.81
CA PHE A 122 -12.52 -4.53 18.80
C PHE A 122 -11.85 -3.28 19.38
N LEU A 123 -11.54 -2.27 18.55
CA LEU A 123 -10.92 -1.03 19.02
C LEU A 123 -11.83 -0.22 19.95
N VAL A 124 -13.14 -0.27 19.71
CA VAL A 124 -14.14 0.35 20.60
C VAL A 124 -14.28 -0.46 21.89
N ALA A 125 -14.33 -1.80 21.80
CA ALA A 125 -14.44 -2.67 22.98
C ALA A 125 -13.23 -2.56 23.92
N GLU A 126 -12.02 -2.43 23.38
CA GLU A 126 -10.77 -2.26 24.13
C GLU A 126 -10.60 -0.82 24.67
N GLY A 127 -11.46 0.12 24.27
CA GLY A 127 -11.41 1.51 24.72
C GLY A 127 -10.28 2.34 24.10
N VAL A 128 -9.71 1.89 22.98
CA VAL A 128 -8.68 2.63 22.23
C VAL A 128 -9.28 3.86 21.54
N VAL A 129 -10.56 3.78 21.17
CA VAL A 129 -11.29 4.85 20.47
C VAL A 129 -12.76 4.85 20.92
N ASP A 130 -13.35 6.02 21.12
CA ASP A 130 -14.78 6.16 21.49
C ASP A 130 -15.74 5.68 20.39
N ASP A 131 -15.48 6.08 19.14
CA ASP A 131 -16.22 5.64 17.95
C ASP A 131 -15.35 5.77 16.70
N ILE A 132 -15.42 4.77 15.81
CA ILE A 132 -14.74 4.80 14.51
C ILE A 132 -15.53 4.06 13.43
N SER A 133 -15.89 4.78 12.38
CA SER A 133 -16.47 4.15 11.18
C SER A 133 -15.43 3.28 10.45
N HIS A 134 -15.90 2.17 9.85
CA HIS A 134 -15.03 1.27 9.07
C HIS A 134 -14.28 1.98 7.94
N GLU A 135 -14.91 3.00 7.33
CA GLU A 135 -14.30 3.81 6.26
C GLU A 135 -13.25 4.78 6.81
N GLY A 136 -13.50 5.39 7.97
CA GLY A 136 -12.51 6.18 8.69
C GLY A 136 -11.28 5.35 9.05
N LEU A 137 -11.49 4.13 9.56
CA LEU A 137 -10.43 3.17 9.85
C LEU A 137 -9.65 2.78 8.58
N ARG A 138 -10.33 2.54 7.46
CA ARG A 138 -9.69 2.22 6.17
C ARG A 138 -8.76 3.34 5.70
N ILE A 139 -9.22 4.59 5.77
CA ILE A 139 -8.42 5.76 5.38
C ILE A 139 -7.23 5.90 6.33
N LEU A 140 -7.45 5.80 7.65
CA LEU A 140 -6.41 5.88 8.66
C LEU A 140 -5.31 4.83 8.44
N LEU A 141 -5.69 3.56 8.21
CA LEU A 141 -4.74 2.49 7.94
C LEU A 141 -3.93 2.73 6.65
N ARG A 142 -4.55 3.32 5.62
CA ARG A 142 -3.84 3.71 4.39
C ARG A 142 -2.84 4.85 4.63
N GLU A 143 -3.23 5.88 5.38
CA GLU A 143 -2.33 6.98 5.77
C GLU A 143 -1.15 6.46 6.58
N GLU A 144 -1.37 5.47 7.44
CA GLU A 144 -0.33 4.81 8.25
C GLU A 144 0.53 3.80 7.47
N GLY A 145 0.24 3.59 6.18
CA GLY A 145 0.98 2.67 5.31
C GLY A 145 0.68 1.19 5.55
N VAL A 146 -0.41 0.86 6.26
CA VAL A 146 -0.84 -0.53 6.46
C VAL A 146 -1.56 -1.00 5.20
N SER A 147 -0.96 -1.96 4.50
CA SER A 147 -1.55 -2.58 3.32
C SER A 147 -1.94 -4.04 3.60
N PHE A 148 -3.17 -4.40 3.24
CA PHE A 148 -3.61 -5.80 3.25
C PHE A 148 -3.10 -6.48 1.98
N GLN A 149 -1.88 -6.99 2.04
CA GLN A 149 -1.38 -7.85 0.98
C GLN A 149 -1.98 -9.24 1.13
N ARG A 150 -2.44 -9.80 0.02
CA ARG A 150 -2.83 -11.21 -0.03
C ARG A 150 -1.56 -12.03 0.16
N LEU A 151 -1.36 -12.55 1.38
CA LEU A 151 -0.30 -13.49 1.65
C LEU A 151 -0.47 -14.67 0.68
N LYS A 152 0.51 -14.90 -0.20
CA LYS A 152 0.64 -16.20 -0.87
C LYS A 152 0.78 -17.20 0.26
N THR A 153 -0.10 -18.18 0.32
CA THR A 153 -0.22 -19.17 1.40
C THR A 153 1.15 -19.65 1.86
N TRP A 154 1.58 -19.23 3.05
CA TRP A 154 2.78 -19.76 3.69
C TRP A 154 2.38 -21.03 4.43
N LYS A 155 3.06 -22.14 4.14
CA LYS A 155 2.89 -23.36 4.92
C LYS A 155 3.68 -23.19 6.21
N THR A 156 2.97 -23.12 7.34
CA THR A 156 3.58 -23.19 8.67
C THR A 156 3.40 -24.61 9.18
N SER A 157 4.48 -25.28 9.60
CA SER A 157 4.39 -26.59 10.22
C SER A 157 3.87 -26.46 11.65
N ARG A 158 2.99 -27.37 12.07
CA ARG A 158 2.53 -27.51 13.48
C ARG A 158 3.37 -28.50 14.28
N ASP A 159 4.45 -29.00 13.68
CA ASP A 159 5.33 -29.99 14.28
C ASP A 159 6.17 -29.35 15.39
N PRO A 160 6.12 -29.86 16.64
CA PRO A 160 6.94 -29.33 17.74
C PRO A 160 8.44 -29.41 17.44
N ASP A 161 8.89 -30.38 16.63
CA ASP A 161 10.30 -30.56 16.26
C ASP A 161 10.67 -29.88 14.94
N TYR A 162 9.82 -28.98 14.43
CA TYR A 162 10.03 -28.32 13.13
C TYR A 162 11.40 -27.65 13.03
N ALA A 163 11.83 -26.96 14.09
CA ALA A 163 13.12 -26.27 14.10
C ALA A 163 14.30 -27.24 13.95
N ALA A 164 14.27 -28.36 14.69
CA ALA A 164 15.32 -29.38 14.64
C ALA A 164 15.35 -30.08 13.27
N LYS A 165 14.19 -30.47 12.74
CA LYS A 165 14.07 -31.10 11.41
C LYS A 165 14.51 -30.16 10.30
N LYS A 166 14.11 -28.90 10.37
CA LYS A 166 14.52 -27.87 9.41
C LYS A 166 16.04 -27.67 9.43
N ALA A 167 16.64 -27.53 10.62
CA ALA A 167 18.08 -27.37 10.76
C ALA A 167 18.85 -28.55 10.17
N ARG A 168 18.38 -29.79 10.41
CA ARG A 168 18.97 -30.98 9.79
C ARG A 168 18.89 -30.94 8.26
N VAL A 169 17.74 -30.55 7.71
CA VAL A 169 17.58 -30.44 6.25
C VAL A 169 18.49 -29.35 5.68
N GLU A 170 18.58 -28.17 6.30
CA GLU A 170 19.47 -27.08 5.87
C GLU A 170 20.94 -27.47 5.92
N HIS A 171 21.36 -28.22 6.95
CA HIS A 171 22.72 -28.77 7.06
C HIS A 171 23.05 -29.73 5.91
N LEU A 172 22.13 -30.64 5.57
CA LEU A 172 22.29 -31.52 4.42
C LEU A 172 22.41 -30.74 3.10
N TYR A 173 21.68 -29.64 2.92
CA TYR A 173 21.86 -28.78 1.75
C TYR A 173 23.24 -28.12 1.72
N ALA A 174 23.75 -27.65 2.86
CA ALA A 174 25.07 -27.03 2.95
C ALA A 174 26.21 -28.02 2.60
N ILE A 175 26.09 -29.29 3.00
CA ILE A 175 27.00 -30.37 2.57
C ILE A 175 26.88 -30.57 1.05
N ALA A 176 25.67 -30.67 0.51
CA ALA A 176 25.44 -30.88 -0.92
C ALA A 176 25.98 -29.74 -1.80
N ASP A 177 25.89 -28.49 -1.32
CA ASP A 177 26.41 -27.30 -1.99
C ASP A 177 27.94 -27.12 -1.80
N GLY A 178 28.57 -27.97 -0.97
CA GLY A 178 30.00 -27.92 -0.68
C GLY A 178 30.41 -26.77 0.24
N GLU A 179 29.46 -26.15 0.94
CA GLU A 179 29.72 -25.09 1.92
C GLU A 179 30.28 -25.66 3.22
N VAL A 180 30.01 -26.94 3.51
CA VAL A 180 30.46 -27.66 4.70
C VAL A 180 31.13 -28.98 4.26
N ILE A 181 32.27 -29.29 4.86
CA ILE A 181 32.93 -30.60 4.68
C ILE A 181 32.19 -31.60 5.59
N PRO A 182 31.64 -32.70 5.05
CA PRO A 182 30.92 -33.69 5.84
C PRO A 182 31.86 -34.34 6.86
N GLU A 183 31.36 -34.56 8.08
CA GLU A 183 32.05 -35.36 9.10
C GLU A 183 31.97 -36.87 8.79
N GLU A 184 32.72 -37.70 9.51
CA GLU A 184 32.89 -39.14 9.23
C GLU A 184 31.56 -39.94 9.24
N ASP A 185 30.56 -39.47 9.99
CA ASP A 185 29.22 -40.07 10.10
C ASP A 185 28.17 -39.41 9.17
N GLU A 186 28.57 -38.48 8.31
CA GLU A 186 27.68 -37.71 7.45
C GLU A 186 27.61 -38.22 6.01
N PRO A 187 26.47 -38.07 5.34
CA PRO A 187 26.33 -38.57 3.97
C PRO A 187 27.17 -37.73 3.00
N GLU A 188 28.09 -38.38 2.29
CA GLU A 188 28.86 -37.76 1.20
C GLU A 188 27.99 -37.45 -0.03
N VAL A 189 26.86 -38.17 -0.19
CA VAL A 189 25.95 -38.03 -1.33
C VAL A 189 24.52 -37.85 -0.84
N ILE A 190 23.87 -36.79 -1.32
CA ILE A 190 22.55 -36.36 -0.87
C ILE A 190 21.60 -36.31 -2.06
N PHE A 191 20.52 -37.09 -2.00
CA PHE A 191 19.44 -37.08 -2.99
C PHE A 191 18.15 -36.59 -2.32
N CYS A 192 17.45 -35.67 -2.99
CA CYS A 192 16.10 -35.30 -2.59
C CYS A 192 15.11 -36.08 -3.47
N MET A 193 14.08 -36.64 -2.86
CA MET A 193 12.96 -37.23 -3.59
C MET A 193 11.71 -36.46 -3.21
N ASP A 194 10.98 -35.98 -4.22
CA ASP A 194 9.70 -35.33 -4.00
C ASP A 194 8.70 -35.82 -5.05
N GLU A 195 7.44 -35.95 -4.63
CA GLU A 195 6.35 -36.24 -5.55
C GLU A 195 5.63 -34.93 -5.88
N PHE A 196 5.75 -34.49 -7.13
CA PHE A 196 4.91 -33.43 -7.61
C PHE A 196 3.55 -34.03 -8.03
N GLY A 197 2.58 -33.88 -7.13
CA GLY A 197 1.21 -34.34 -7.34
C GLY A 197 0.59 -33.79 -8.64
N SER A 198 -0.49 -34.42 -9.09
CA SER A 198 -1.18 -34.19 -10.38
C SER A 198 -0.71 -32.98 -11.20
N LEU A 199 0.11 -33.20 -12.22
CA LEU A 199 0.58 -32.17 -13.13
C LEU A 199 -0.58 -31.73 -14.02
N ASN A 200 -1.30 -30.70 -13.56
CA ASN A 200 -2.45 -30.14 -14.24
C ASN A 200 -2.06 -28.82 -14.93
N LEU A 201 -2.54 -28.64 -16.17
CA LEU A 201 -2.62 -27.31 -16.79
C LEU A 201 -3.70 -26.49 -16.05
N MET A 202 -3.32 -25.91 -14.92
CA MET A 202 -4.16 -24.95 -14.20
C MET A 202 -3.87 -23.55 -14.72
N PRO A 203 -4.86 -22.81 -15.26
CA PRO A 203 -4.69 -21.38 -15.47
C PRO A 203 -4.38 -20.74 -14.11
N ARG A 204 -3.22 -20.08 -14.02
CA ARG A 204 -2.81 -19.38 -12.81
C ARG A 204 -3.49 -18.01 -12.79
N PRO A 205 -4.08 -17.57 -11.66
CA PRO A 205 -4.54 -16.19 -11.53
C PRO A 205 -3.34 -15.26 -11.67
N GLY A 206 -3.36 -14.45 -12.72
CA GLY A 206 -2.35 -13.45 -13.05
C GLY A 206 -2.96 -12.47 -14.04
N GLY A 207 -2.96 -11.18 -13.70
CA GLY A 207 -3.49 -10.13 -14.54
C GLY A 207 -2.56 -9.84 -15.72
N SER A 208 -2.54 -10.72 -16.71
CA SER A 208 -2.01 -10.44 -18.05
C SER A 208 -3.15 -10.50 -19.06
N GLY A 209 -4.27 -9.86 -18.74
CA GLY A 209 -5.28 -9.50 -19.74
C GLY A 209 -5.04 -8.06 -20.18
N PRO A 210 -5.24 -7.71 -21.46
CA PRO A 210 -5.31 -6.30 -21.84
C PRO A 210 -6.37 -5.61 -20.98
N ARG A 211 -6.11 -4.38 -20.54
CA ARG A 211 -7.13 -3.53 -19.89
C ARG A 211 -8.33 -3.45 -20.84
N ALA A 212 -9.39 -4.19 -20.54
CA ALA A 212 -10.56 -4.26 -21.40
C ALA A 212 -11.24 -2.88 -21.42
N ALA A 213 -11.19 -2.21 -22.57
CA ALA A 213 -12.27 -1.34 -22.97
C ALA A 213 -13.51 -2.23 -23.16
N ALA A 214 -14.59 -1.85 -22.49
CA ALA A 214 -15.97 -2.32 -22.62
C ALA A 214 -16.23 -3.44 -23.64
N SER A 215 -16.54 -4.65 -23.16
CA SER A 215 -17.58 -5.45 -23.79
C SER A 215 -18.25 -6.39 -22.78
N THR A 216 -19.57 -6.33 -22.78
CA THR A 216 -20.50 -7.09 -21.96
C THR A 216 -20.51 -8.54 -22.42
N ARG A 217 -19.63 -9.37 -21.84
CA ARG A 217 -19.79 -10.83 -21.63
C ARG A 217 -18.58 -11.31 -20.84
N ILE A 218 -18.59 -11.03 -19.53
CA ILE A 218 -17.75 -11.77 -18.59
C ILE A 218 -18.40 -13.15 -18.46
N PRO A 219 -17.75 -14.26 -18.85
CA PRO A 219 -18.25 -15.58 -18.46
C PRO A 219 -18.28 -15.62 -16.94
N ILE A 220 -19.44 -15.97 -16.39
CA ILE A 220 -19.71 -16.05 -14.97
C ILE A 220 -18.72 -17.03 -14.33
N ALA A 221 -17.63 -16.55 -13.71
CA ALA A 221 -16.85 -17.29 -12.72
C ALA A 221 -15.85 -16.44 -11.91
N ASN A 222 -16.09 -15.15 -11.69
CA ASN A 222 -15.35 -14.39 -10.66
C ASN A 222 -16.18 -14.28 -9.38
N ARG A 223 -16.54 -15.43 -8.78
CA ARG A 223 -17.01 -15.47 -7.39
C ARG A 223 -15.87 -15.95 -6.50
N ALA A 224 -15.55 -15.13 -5.51
CA ALA A 224 -14.79 -15.52 -4.33
C ALA A 224 -15.30 -16.89 -3.83
N GLY A 225 -14.41 -17.88 -3.76
CA GLY A 225 -14.71 -19.23 -3.25
C GLY A 225 -15.04 -20.29 -4.31
N GLY A 226 -15.13 -19.97 -5.59
CA GLY A 226 -15.36 -20.96 -6.64
C GLY A 226 -14.05 -21.39 -7.31
N GLY A 227 -13.53 -22.57 -6.97
CA GLY A 227 -12.57 -23.23 -7.85
C GLY A 227 -13.26 -23.47 -9.20
N GLU A 228 -12.69 -22.96 -10.29
CA GLU A 228 -13.13 -23.33 -11.63
C GLU A 228 -13.08 -24.86 -11.73
N ARG A 229 -14.25 -25.49 -11.83
CA ARG A 229 -14.38 -26.93 -12.01
C ARG A 229 -14.01 -27.26 -13.45
N HIS A 230 -12.72 -27.44 -13.67
CA HIS A 230 -12.21 -27.92 -14.94
C HIS A 230 -12.51 -29.42 -15.04
N ASN A 231 -13.24 -29.81 -16.09
CA ASN A 231 -13.49 -31.23 -16.36
C ASN A 231 -12.21 -31.90 -16.86
N ARG A 232 -11.86 -33.03 -16.22
CA ARG A 232 -10.61 -33.77 -16.42
C ARG A 232 -10.80 -34.88 -17.46
N TYR A 233 -10.67 -34.55 -18.75
CA TYR A 233 -10.86 -35.53 -19.83
C TYR A 233 -9.58 -36.30 -20.20
N GLY A 234 -8.39 -35.79 -19.86
CA GLY A 234 -7.09 -36.37 -20.25
C GLY A 234 -6.41 -37.28 -19.22
N GLY A 235 -7.06 -37.57 -18.09
CA GLY A 235 -6.47 -38.28 -16.95
C GLY A 235 -5.49 -37.42 -16.14
N VAL A 236 -5.14 -37.89 -14.94
CA VAL A 236 -4.15 -37.25 -14.05
C VAL A 236 -2.78 -37.86 -14.31
N ARG A 237 -1.72 -37.03 -14.35
CA ARG A 237 -0.33 -37.48 -14.46
C ARG A 237 0.47 -37.08 -13.22
N HIS A 238 1.34 -37.96 -12.75
CA HIS A 238 2.23 -37.75 -11.60
C HIS A 238 3.66 -37.66 -12.09
N LEU A 239 4.41 -36.63 -11.68
CA LEU A 239 5.84 -36.55 -11.94
C LEU A 239 6.58 -37.00 -10.68
N PHE A 240 7.29 -38.12 -10.81
CA PHE A 240 8.30 -38.55 -9.83
C PHE A 240 9.63 -38.00 -10.29
N ALA A 241 10.30 -37.21 -9.46
CA ALA A 241 11.59 -36.66 -9.81
C ALA A 241 12.56 -36.71 -8.62
N ALA A 242 13.83 -36.94 -8.95
CA ALA A 242 14.95 -36.95 -8.05
C ALA A 242 16.02 -35.98 -8.60
N PRO A 243 16.17 -34.78 -8.05
CA PRO A 243 17.31 -33.94 -8.33
C PRO A 243 18.59 -34.51 -7.67
N ASP A 244 19.65 -34.66 -8.47
CA ASP A 244 21.03 -34.80 -8.00
C ASP A 244 21.62 -33.39 -7.91
N LEU A 245 21.71 -32.87 -6.68
CA LEU A 245 22.16 -31.50 -6.40
C LEU A 245 23.65 -31.33 -6.72
N SER A 246 24.46 -32.37 -6.51
CA SER A 246 25.90 -32.33 -6.77
C SER A 246 26.24 -32.20 -8.26
N LYS A 247 25.37 -32.75 -9.13
CA LYS A 247 25.57 -32.77 -10.59
C LYS A 247 24.67 -31.82 -11.35
N ASP A 248 23.82 -31.05 -10.66
CA ASP A 248 22.83 -30.15 -11.25
C ASP A 248 21.97 -30.85 -12.32
N LYS A 249 21.49 -32.07 -12.00
CA LYS A 249 20.67 -32.90 -12.90
C LYS A 249 19.35 -33.26 -12.24
N LEU A 250 18.27 -33.20 -13.01
CA LEU A 250 16.97 -33.68 -12.59
C LEU A 250 16.64 -34.99 -13.32
N TYR A 251 16.47 -36.06 -12.55
CA TYR A 251 15.99 -37.34 -13.05
C TYR A 251 14.49 -37.41 -12.78
N GLY A 252 13.68 -37.80 -13.76
CA GLY A 252 12.25 -37.92 -13.50
C GLY A 252 11.50 -38.82 -14.46
N HIS A 253 10.33 -39.26 -14.00
CA HIS A 253 9.42 -40.12 -14.73
C HIS A 253 7.97 -39.66 -14.54
N ILE A 254 7.22 -39.60 -15.64
CA ILE A 254 5.80 -39.20 -15.61
C ILE A 254 4.93 -40.46 -15.68
N ASN A 255 4.16 -40.70 -14.62
CA ASN A 255 3.23 -41.81 -14.50
C ASN A 255 1.77 -41.35 -14.62
N ARG A 256 0.89 -42.29 -15.00
CA ARG A 256 -0.58 -42.10 -14.92
C ARG A 256 -1.15 -42.52 -13.57
N SER A 257 -0.34 -43.14 -12.72
CA SER A 257 -0.67 -43.57 -11.35
C SER A 257 0.23 -42.84 -10.34
N SER A 258 -0.26 -42.71 -9.11
CA SER A 258 0.47 -42.15 -7.97
C SER A 258 1.40 -43.17 -7.30
N LEU A 259 1.56 -44.36 -7.87
CA LEU A 259 2.46 -45.38 -7.34
C LEU A 259 3.85 -45.17 -7.96
N ALA A 260 4.87 -45.22 -7.10
CA ALA A 260 6.26 -45.16 -7.52
C ALA A 260 6.55 -46.30 -8.52
N PRO A 261 7.28 -46.03 -9.61
CA PRO A 261 7.60 -47.05 -10.60
C PRO A 261 8.51 -48.13 -9.99
N SER A 262 8.27 -49.40 -10.34
CA SER A 262 9.06 -50.54 -9.87
C SER A 262 10.47 -50.62 -10.48
N SER A 263 10.75 -49.87 -11.54
CA SER A 263 12.09 -49.69 -12.11
C SER A 263 12.24 -48.33 -12.81
N TRP A 264 13.45 -47.78 -12.76
CA TRP A 264 13.81 -46.47 -13.34
C TRP A 264 14.55 -46.58 -14.68
N SER A 265 14.32 -47.67 -15.42
CA SER A 265 15.09 -48.04 -16.62
C SER A 265 14.90 -47.10 -17.83
N SER A 266 14.04 -46.09 -17.72
CA SER A 266 13.69 -45.15 -18.80
C SER A 266 13.64 -43.68 -18.35
N ALA A 267 14.33 -43.34 -17.25
CA ALA A 267 14.36 -41.96 -16.76
C ALA A 267 15.00 -41.03 -17.80
N ALA A 268 14.22 -40.07 -18.31
CA ALA A 268 14.75 -39.02 -19.16
C ALA A 268 15.68 -38.14 -18.31
N THR A 269 16.93 -38.01 -18.73
CA THR A 269 17.88 -37.08 -18.10
C THR A 269 17.71 -35.72 -18.76
N CYS A 270 17.25 -34.73 -18.01
CA CYS A 270 17.28 -33.34 -18.45
C CYS A 270 18.36 -32.60 -17.66
N ALA A 271 19.24 -31.86 -18.34
CA ALA A 271 20.13 -30.92 -17.68
C ALA A 271 19.27 -29.84 -17.01
N ALA A 272 19.56 -29.49 -15.75
CA ALA A 272 18.89 -28.38 -15.12
C ALA A 272 19.18 -27.11 -15.94
N SER A 273 18.15 -26.49 -16.51
CA SER A 273 18.32 -25.23 -17.23
C SER A 273 18.62 -24.13 -16.21
N THR A 274 19.85 -23.63 -16.25
CA THR A 274 20.33 -22.36 -15.66
C THR A 274 20.11 -22.21 -14.16
N ARG A 275 21.21 -22.18 -13.39
CA ARG A 275 21.29 -21.47 -12.11
C ARG A 275 20.55 -20.12 -12.26
N PRO A 276 19.64 -19.76 -11.35
CA PRO A 276 19.36 -18.35 -11.17
C PRO A 276 20.71 -17.72 -10.82
N THR A 277 21.20 -16.84 -11.69
CA THR A 277 22.34 -16.00 -11.40
C THR A 277 22.16 -15.44 -10.00
N SER A 278 23.24 -15.51 -9.23
CA SER A 278 23.40 -14.95 -7.89
C SER A 278 23.13 -13.44 -7.90
N GLY A 279 21.85 -13.06 -7.99
CA GLY A 279 21.36 -11.77 -7.54
C GLY A 279 21.29 -11.87 -6.03
N SER A 280 22.33 -11.39 -5.35
CA SER A 280 22.38 -11.07 -3.92
C SER A 280 21.36 -11.84 -3.06
N ARG A 281 21.80 -12.97 -2.46
CA ARG A 281 21.13 -13.50 -1.26
C ARG A 281 21.40 -12.59 -0.08
N SER A 282 20.97 -11.33 -0.15
CA SER A 282 20.33 -10.73 1.01
C SER A 282 18.97 -11.40 1.07
N TRP A 283 18.87 -12.50 1.82
CA TRP A 283 17.59 -12.81 2.42
C TRP A 283 17.15 -11.54 3.13
N PRO A 284 15.98 -10.95 2.82
CA PRO A 284 15.42 -10.01 3.74
C PRO A 284 15.07 -10.84 4.97
N THR A 285 15.98 -10.94 5.93
CA THR A 285 15.62 -10.89 7.34
C THR A 285 14.94 -9.53 7.56
N THR A 286 13.75 -9.38 6.97
CA THR A 286 12.80 -8.41 7.46
C THR A 286 12.18 -9.10 8.66
N SER A 287 12.90 -9.02 9.79
CA SER A 287 12.21 -8.80 11.06
C SER A 287 11.07 -7.84 10.80
N PRO A 288 9.88 -8.04 11.38
CA PRO A 288 8.77 -7.10 11.21
C PRO A 288 9.31 -5.70 11.49
N ARG A 289 9.48 -4.91 10.43
CA ARG A 289 9.96 -3.55 10.57
C ARG A 289 8.83 -2.82 11.29
N THR A 290 9.14 -2.43 12.53
CA THR A 290 8.44 -1.48 13.40
C THR A 290 7.57 -0.51 12.61
#